data_AF-A0A0G1XH79-F1
#
_entry.id   AF-A0A0G1XH79-F1
#
_cell.length_a   1.000
_cell.length_b   1.000
_cell.length_c   1.000
_cell.angle_alpha   90.00
_cell.angle_beta   90.00
_cell.angle_gamma   90.00
#
_symmetry.space_group_name_H-M   'P 1'
#
loop_
_entity.id
_entity.type
_entity.pdbx_description
1 polymer ?
#
loop_
_entity_poly.entity_id
_entity_poly.type
_entity_poly.pdbx_seq_one_letter_code
_entity_poly.pdbx_strand_id
1 'polypeptide(L)'
;MNRQFIALSIVFAAFLALFILPLAWEPSVAEASLATGGLVPFGGRILTSTPCSEGQWITVGPPRPGSFILTAGSILYAWYQIYRPGPWVKGIARPITVPCTVPCPAGECPIGTGLQIDKVGTSLK
;
A
#
# COMPACT_ATOMS: atom_id res chain seq x y z
N MET A 1 54.61 -30.74 5.12
CA MET A 1 53.33 -30.00 5.27
C MET A 1 52.71 -29.90 3.88
N ASN A 2 51.66 -30.69 3.62
CA ASN A 2 51.20 -30.99 2.26
C ASN A 2 50.40 -29.81 1.67
N ARG A 3 50.91 -29.21 0.59
CA ARG A 3 50.31 -28.07 -0.13
C ARG A 3 48.84 -28.30 -0.51
N GLN A 4 48.43 -29.57 -0.66
CA GLN A 4 47.05 -29.98 -0.89
C GLN A 4 46.11 -29.67 0.28
N PHE A 5 46.54 -29.83 1.54
CA PHE A 5 45.71 -29.50 2.71
C PHE A 5 45.50 -27.99 2.86
N ILE A 6 46.49 -27.19 2.49
CA ILE A 6 46.40 -25.72 2.53
C ILE A 6 45.42 -25.23 1.46
N ALA A 7 45.50 -25.78 0.24
CA ALA A 7 44.58 -25.44 -0.85
C ALA A 7 43.13 -25.81 -0.51
N LEU A 8 42.89 -26.99 0.07
CA LEU A 8 41.56 -27.42 0.51
C LEU A 8 40.97 -26.51 1.59
N SER A 9 41.79 -26.06 2.54
CA SER A 9 41.35 -25.18 3.63
C SER A 9 40.94 -23.79 3.11
N ILE A 10 41.66 -23.26 2.12
CA ILE A 10 41.34 -21.95 1.51
C ILE A 10 40.04 -22.03 0.70
N VAL A 11 39.85 -23.10 -0.08
CA VAL A 11 38.63 -23.29 -0.87
C VAL A 11 37.41 -23.45 0.04
N PHE A 12 37.54 -24.20 1.13
CA PHE A 12 36.45 -24.39 2.10
C PHE A 12 36.08 -23.08 2.82
N ALA A 13 37.06 -22.27 3.21
CA ALA A 13 36.82 -20.95 3.80
C ALA A 13 36.14 -19.99 2.82
N ALA A 14 36.54 -20.00 1.54
CA ALA A 14 35.90 -19.19 0.50
C ALA A 14 34.44 -19.61 0.25
N PHE A 15 34.15 -20.92 0.29
CA PHE A 15 32.80 -21.45 0.13
C PHE A 15 31.87 -21.07 1.29
N LEU A 16 32.38 -21.10 2.53
CA LEU A 16 31.65 -20.66 3.72
C LEU A 16 31.34 -19.15 3.69
N ALA A 17 32.29 -18.33 3.25
CA ALA A 17 32.07 -16.88 3.13
C ALA A 17 30.95 -16.56 2.12
N LEU A 18 30.89 -17.28 1.01
CA LEU A 18 29.84 -17.12 -0.02
C LEU A 18 28.43 -17.47 0.49
N PHE A 19 28.32 -18.41 1.44
CA PHE A 19 27.04 -18.84 1.99
C PHE A 19 26.51 -17.93 3.12
N ILE A 20 27.40 -17.21 3.81
CA ILE A 20 27.03 -16.33 4.94
C ILE A 20 26.76 -14.88 4.50
N LEU A 21 27.40 -14.40 3.43
CA LEU A 21 27.21 -13.04 2.91
C LEU A 21 25.75 -12.63 2.58
N PRO A 22 24.88 -13.49 2.03
CA PRO A 22 23.50 -13.08 1.71
C PRO A 22 22.58 -12.95 2.94
N LEU A 23 22.98 -13.43 4.12
CA LEU A 23 22.17 -13.29 5.36
C LEU A 23 22.31 -11.92 6.02
N ALA A 24 23.33 -11.13 5.67
CA ALA A 24 23.54 -9.80 6.23
C ALA A 24 22.72 -8.70 5.53
N TRP A 25 22.01 -9.05 4.45
CA TRP A 25 21.19 -8.12 3.69
C TRP A 25 19.71 -8.38 4.01
N GLU A 26 19.31 -8.11 5.25
CA GLU A 26 17.89 -7.88 5.50
C GLU A 26 17.52 -6.56 4.82
N PRO A 27 16.66 -6.56 3.79
CA PRO A 27 16.15 -5.32 3.25
C PRO A 27 15.42 -4.64 4.40
N SER A 28 15.90 -3.47 4.83
CA SER A 28 15.17 -2.64 5.77
C SER A 28 13.79 -2.36 5.16
N VAL A 29 12.77 -3.05 5.67
CA VAL A 29 11.38 -2.71 5.37
C VAL A 29 11.18 -1.37 6.04
N ALA A 30 11.38 -0.30 5.29
CA ALA A 30 11.14 1.05 5.76
C ALA A 30 9.68 1.12 6.24
N GLU A 31 9.50 1.13 7.56
CA GLU A 31 8.23 1.49 8.16
C GLU A 31 7.93 2.90 7.67
N ALA A 32 6.84 3.05 6.93
CA ALA A 32 6.34 4.35 6.54
C ALA A 32 5.86 5.04 7.82
N SER A 33 6.77 5.68 8.53
CA SER A 33 6.45 6.55 9.65
C SER A 33 5.47 7.60 9.13
N LEU A 34 4.26 7.60 9.69
CA LEU A 34 3.22 8.60 9.45
C LEU A 34 3.80 9.97 9.83
N ALA A 35 4.43 10.64 8.86
CA ALA A 35 4.86 12.02 9.01
C ALA A 35 3.60 12.87 9.18
N THR A 36 3.46 13.45 10.36
CA THR A 36 2.39 14.38 10.74
C THR A 36 2.40 15.57 9.77
N GLY A 37 1.53 15.52 8.76
CA GLY A 37 1.43 16.54 7.70
C GLY A 37 1.83 16.07 6.29
N GLY A 38 2.31 14.84 6.13
CA GLY A 38 2.69 14.26 4.84
C GLY A 38 1.51 13.65 4.08
N LEU A 39 1.56 13.76 2.76
CA LEU A 39 0.71 12.98 1.86
C LEU A 39 0.94 11.48 2.09
N VAL A 40 -0.13 10.70 2.23
CA VAL A 40 -0.10 9.27 2.56
C VAL A 40 -0.18 8.45 1.27
N PRO A 41 0.93 7.82 0.83
CA PRO A 41 0.90 6.97 -0.36
C PRO A 41 0.18 5.65 -0.06
N PHE A 42 -0.69 5.22 -0.97
CA PHE A 42 -1.41 3.96 -0.85
C PHE A 42 -1.43 3.20 -2.17
N GLY A 43 -1.71 1.90 -2.09
CA GLY A 43 -1.85 1.07 -3.28
C GLY A 43 -2.00 -0.40 -2.97
N GLY A 44 -2.76 -1.07 -3.81
CA GLY A 44 -3.18 -2.44 -3.60
C GLY A 44 -4.43 -2.78 -4.40
N ARG A 45 -4.97 -3.96 -4.16
CA ARG A 45 -6.25 -4.37 -4.75
C ARG A 45 -7.41 -3.71 -4.02
N ILE A 46 -8.39 -3.17 -4.75
CA ILE A 46 -9.65 -2.70 -4.13
C ILE A 46 -10.41 -3.93 -3.61
N LEU A 47 -10.67 -3.97 -2.31
CA LEU A 47 -11.41 -5.04 -1.65
C LEU A 47 -12.91 -4.73 -1.60
N THR A 48 -13.26 -3.50 -1.21
CA THR A 48 -14.63 -3.00 -1.21
C THR A 48 -14.71 -1.63 -1.87
N SER A 49 -15.88 -1.34 -2.44
CA SER A 49 -16.18 -0.05 -3.04
C SER A 49 -17.65 0.25 -2.74
N THR A 50 -17.89 1.23 -1.88
CA THR A 50 -19.21 1.60 -1.38
C THR A 50 -19.47 3.08 -1.68
N PRO A 51 -20.56 3.42 -2.38
CA PRO A 51 -20.93 4.81 -2.61
C PRO A 51 -21.38 5.47 -1.32
N CYS A 52 -21.08 6.75 -1.17
CA CYS A 52 -21.47 7.57 -0.02
C CYS A 52 -21.78 9.01 -0.43
N SER A 53 -22.41 9.76 0.46
CA SER A 53 -22.81 11.14 0.19
C SER A 53 -21.61 12.05 -0.12
N GLU A 54 -20.44 11.74 0.41
CA GLU A 54 -19.17 12.45 0.16
C GLU A 54 -18.46 12.01 -1.13
N GLY A 55 -18.86 10.86 -1.72
CA GLY A 55 -18.30 10.31 -2.95
C GLY A 55 -18.20 8.78 -2.94
N GLN A 56 -16.99 8.23 -3.07
CA GLN A 56 -16.77 6.77 -3.10
C GLN A 56 -15.81 6.32 -2.01
N TRP A 57 -16.29 5.49 -1.10
CA TRP A 57 -15.47 4.86 -0.08
C TRP A 57 -14.89 3.53 -0.58
N ILE A 58 -13.58 3.38 -0.56
CA ILE A 58 -12.89 2.15 -0.91
C ILE A 58 -12.02 1.64 0.23
N THR A 59 -11.92 0.31 0.33
CA THR A 59 -10.88 -0.34 1.12
C THR A 59 -9.87 -0.97 0.17
N VAL A 60 -8.59 -0.76 0.46
CA VAL A 60 -7.47 -1.21 -0.35
C VAL A 60 -6.68 -2.22 0.46
N GLY A 61 -6.37 -3.37 -0.16
CA GLY A 61 -5.54 -4.41 0.42
C GLY A 61 -4.04 -4.14 0.30
N PRO A 62 -3.19 -5.13 0.59
CA PRO A 62 -1.73 -5.04 0.42
C PRO A 62 -1.32 -4.62 -1.01
N PRO A 63 -0.14 -4.00 -1.22
CA PRO A 63 0.98 -3.84 -0.28
C PRO A 63 0.91 -2.61 0.65
N ARG A 64 0.11 -1.59 0.33
CA ARG A 64 -0.12 -0.42 1.21
C ARG A 64 -1.62 -0.29 1.46
N PRO A 65 -2.14 -1.09 2.41
CA PRO A 65 -3.56 -1.17 2.65
C PRO A 65 -4.08 0.09 3.33
N GLY A 66 -5.40 0.28 3.29
CA GLY A 66 -6.06 1.36 4.02
C GLY A 66 -7.49 1.60 3.58
N SER A 67 -8.10 2.56 4.24
CA SER A 67 -9.46 3.04 3.98
C SER A 67 -9.37 4.44 3.38
N PHE A 68 -9.97 4.64 2.20
CA PHE A 68 -9.82 5.88 1.44
C PHE A 68 -11.14 6.34 0.84
N ILE A 69 -11.38 7.65 0.79
CA ILE A 69 -12.59 8.23 0.22
C ILE A 69 -12.22 9.13 -0.96
N LEU A 70 -12.75 8.80 -2.13
CA LEU A 70 -12.74 9.67 -3.30
C LEU A 70 -13.81 10.74 -3.09
N THR A 71 -13.42 12.01 -3.07
CA THR A 71 -14.34 13.15 -2.95
C THR A 71 -14.31 14.01 -4.21
N ALA A 72 -15.18 15.01 -4.31
CA ALA A 72 -15.24 15.92 -5.46
C ALA A 72 -13.91 16.66 -5.76
N GLY A 73 -13.02 16.79 -4.77
CA GLY A 73 -11.69 17.39 -4.94
C GLY A 73 -10.60 16.42 -5.40
N SER A 74 -10.90 15.12 -5.50
CA SER A 74 -9.92 14.09 -5.85
C SER A 74 -9.65 14.04 -7.35
N ILE A 75 -8.40 13.79 -7.74
CA ILE A 75 -8.00 13.58 -9.14
C ILE A 75 -8.01 12.08 -9.45
N LEU A 76 -8.91 11.66 -10.34
CA LEU A 76 -8.99 10.28 -10.83
C LEU A 76 -8.32 10.18 -12.20
N TYR A 77 -7.20 9.46 -12.28
CA TYR A 77 -6.48 9.15 -13.52
C TYR A 77 -7.11 7.95 -14.25
N ALA A 78 -6.50 7.54 -15.37
CA ALA A 78 -7.05 6.60 -16.35
C ALA A 78 -7.76 5.35 -15.79
N TRP A 79 -8.70 4.85 -16.62
CA TRP A 79 -9.54 3.66 -16.44
C TRP A 79 -10.74 3.80 -15.50
N TYR A 80 -10.73 4.76 -14.57
CA TYR A 80 -11.89 5.10 -13.71
C TYR A 80 -12.52 3.90 -12.99
N GLN A 81 -11.74 2.85 -12.68
CA GLN A 81 -12.25 1.58 -12.15
C GLN A 81 -12.42 1.57 -10.62
N ILE A 82 -12.32 2.72 -9.95
CA ILE A 82 -12.35 2.82 -8.48
C ILE A 82 -13.72 2.43 -7.88
N TYR A 83 -14.77 2.51 -8.69
CA TYR A 83 -16.16 2.23 -8.31
C TYR A 83 -16.52 0.75 -8.23
N ARG A 84 -15.53 -0.16 -8.31
CA ARG A 84 -15.76 -1.60 -8.17
C ARG A 84 -14.60 -2.30 -7.45
N PRO A 85 -14.87 -3.38 -6.71
CA PRO A 85 -13.82 -4.24 -6.16
C PRO A 85 -13.10 -5.03 -7.26
N GLY A 86 -11.84 -5.37 -7.02
CA GLY A 86 -11.02 -6.20 -7.90
C GLY A 86 -9.82 -5.51 -8.56
N PRO A 87 -9.98 -4.32 -9.18
CA PRO A 87 -8.88 -3.59 -9.80
C PRO A 87 -7.77 -3.20 -8.82
N TRP A 88 -6.57 -3.02 -9.36
CA TRP A 88 -5.45 -2.46 -8.62
C TRP A 88 -5.49 -0.95 -8.67
N VAL A 89 -5.20 -0.32 -7.53
CA VAL A 89 -5.06 1.12 -7.39
C VAL A 89 -3.69 1.51 -6.90
N LYS A 90 -3.26 2.70 -7.32
CA LYS A 90 -2.12 3.40 -6.75
C LYS A 90 -2.50 4.87 -6.63
N GLY A 91 -2.27 5.45 -5.46
CA GLY A 91 -2.67 6.81 -5.19
C GLY A 91 -1.94 7.43 -4.03
N ILE A 92 -2.35 8.65 -3.75
CA ILE A 92 -1.89 9.46 -2.64
C ILE A 92 -3.13 10.05 -1.97
N ALA A 93 -3.19 9.95 -0.65
CA ALA A 93 -4.25 10.50 0.17
C ALA A 93 -3.72 11.65 1.03
N ARG A 94 -4.61 12.57 1.39
CA ARG A 94 -4.35 13.59 2.40
C ARG A 94 -4.56 12.96 3.78
N PRO A 95 -3.83 13.39 4.81
CA PRO A 95 -4.05 12.94 6.19
C PRO A 95 -5.30 13.58 6.81
N ILE A 96 -6.41 13.62 6.05
CA ILE A 96 -7.70 14.17 6.43
C ILE A 96 -8.69 13.01 6.42
N THR A 97 -9.26 12.72 7.59
CA THR A 97 -10.27 11.66 7.72
C THR A 97 -11.63 12.23 7.35
N VAL A 98 -12.30 11.58 6.39
CA VAL A 98 -13.63 11.93 5.92
C VAL A 98 -14.58 10.81 6.36
N PRO A 99 -15.75 11.13 6.93
CA PRO A 99 -16.78 10.15 7.18
C PRO A 99 -17.45 9.74 5.87
N CYS A 100 -17.87 8.49 5.81
CA CYS A 100 -18.67 7.93 4.75
C CYS A 100 -20.10 7.84 5.27
N THR A 101 -21.00 8.67 4.75
CA THR A 101 -22.41 8.67 5.15
C THR A 101 -23.33 8.13 4.06
N VAL A 102 -24.44 7.53 4.47
CA VAL A 102 -25.50 7.05 3.59
C VAL A 102 -26.87 7.53 4.07
N PRO A 103 -27.83 7.73 3.15
CA PRO A 103 -29.20 8.07 3.52
C PRO A 103 -29.82 7.00 4.42
N CYS A 104 -30.41 7.45 5.52
CA CYS A 104 -31.13 6.62 6.49
C CYS A 104 -32.37 7.37 7.01
N PRO A 105 -33.29 6.70 7.74
CA PRO A 105 -34.51 7.35 8.22
C PRO A 105 -34.26 8.57 9.13
N ALA A 106 -33.09 8.69 9.74
CA ALA A 106 -32.68 9.81 10.59
C ALA A 106 -31.93 10.93 9.82
N GLY A 107 -31.82 10.84 8.50
CA GLY A 107 -31.02 11.74 7.67
C GLY A 107 -29.80 11.02 7.07
N GLU A 108 -28.60 11.43 7.48
CA GLU A 108 -27.33 10.82 7.03
C GLU A 108 -26.72 9.98 8.16
N CYS A 109 -26.50 8.69 7.90
CA CYS A 109 -25.91 7.77 8.87
C CYS A 109 -24.47 7.42 8.49
N PRO A 110 -23.49 7.57 9.41
CA PRO A 110 -22.10 7.19 9.13
C PRO A 110 -21.94 5.66 9.11
N ILE A 111 -21.33 5.14 8.05
CA ILE A 111 -21.03 3.70 7.88
C ILE A 111 -19.53 3.38 7.98
N GLY A 112 -18.69 4.40 8.01
CA GLY A 112 -17.24 4.25 8.13
C GLY A 112 -16.51 5.57 7.93
N THR A 113 -15.17 5.50 7.92
CA THR A 113 -14.31 6.64 7.64
C THR A 113 -13.10 6.21 6.81
N GLY A 114 -12.53 7.15 6.07
CA GLY A 114 -11.31 6.92 5.29
C GLY A 114 -10.54 8.21 5.04
N LEU A 115 -9.28 8.07 4.63
CA LEU A 115 -8.46 9.23 4.25
C LEU A 115 -8.92 9.80 2.91
N GLN A 116 -8.99 11.12 2.80
CA GLN A 116 -9.36 11.79 1.55
C GLN A 116 -8.33 11.50 0.46
N ILE A 117 -8.76 10.95 -0.68
CA ILE A 117 -7.89 10.75 -1.83
C ILE A 117 -7.53 12.11 -2.42
N ASP A 118 -6.23 12.37 -2.61
CA ASP A 118 -5.76 13.52 -3.39
C ASP A 118 -5.78 13.17 -4.88
N LYS A 119 -5.14 12.05 -5.21
CA LYS A 119 -5.07 11.54 -6.59
C LYS A 119 -4.91 10.03 -6.63
N VAL A 120 -5.52 9.38 -7.60
CA VAL A 120 -5.52 7.92 -7.72
C VAL A 120 -5.62 7.49 -9.18
N GLY A 121 -4.85 6.47 -9.55
CA GLY A 121 -4.99 5.76 -10.82
C GLY A 121 -5.41 4.31 -10.60
N THR A 122 -6.10 3.74 -11.59
CA THR A 122 -6.58 2.36 -11.56
C THR A 122 -5.95 1.55 -12.69
N SER A 123 -5.84 0.22 -12.53
CA SER A 123 -5.35 -0.72 -13.55
C SER A 123 -6.26 -1.94 -13.65
N LEU A 124 -6.45 -2.46 -14.87
CA LEU A 124 -7.32 -3.60 -15.20
C LEU A 124 -6.68 -4.98 -15.01
N LYS A 125 -5.41 -5.06 -14.58
CA LYS A 125 -4.73 -6.34 -14.38
C LYS A 125 -5.33 -7.17 -13.24
#